data_AF-A0A820QQ96-F1
#
_entry.id   AF-A0A820QQ96-F1
#
_cell.length_a   1.000
_cell.length_b   1.000
_cell.length_c   1.000
_cell.angle_alpha   90.00
_cell.angle_beta   90.00
_cell.angle_gamma   90.00
#
_symmetry.space_group_name_H-M   'P 1'
#
loop_
_entity.id
_entity.type
_entity.pdbx_description
1 polymer ?
#
loop_
_entity_poly.entity_id
_entity_poly.type
_entity_poly.pdbx_seq_one_letter_code
_entity_poly.pdbx_strand_id
1 'polypeptide(L)'
;HEKDKIVQITNELKVDIEKRWFELDYLYDYLSLKVDILGKLCTFITIIIYYTLNGMNTFIIPLYHYLSTLTGSIHELLIAYIGWLRMKKDYDLVKPILEEYDERINVEQIDLKYEFQIQDLSFQYKGTRETFHLQLDGSLSFKKGEVILITGKSGSG
;
A
#
# COMPACT_ATOMS: atom_id res chain seq x y z
N HIS A 1 19.11 21.26 -0.40
CA HIS A 1 20.18 20.40 0.14
C HIS A 1 19.71 19.42 1.22
N GLU A 2 19.16 19.85 2.37
CA GLU A 2 18.58 18.91 3.36
C GLU A 2 17.30 18.23 2.85
N LYS A 3 16.45 18.98 2.15
CA LYS A 3 15.21 18.47 1.55
C LYS A 3 15.48 17.37 0.49
N ASP A 4 16.52 17.55 -0.33
CA ASP A 4 16.92 16.57 -1.33
C ASP A 4 17.49 15.30 -0.69
N LYS A 5 18.24 15.46 0.41
CA LYS A 5 18.69 14.34 1.25
C LYS A 5 17.51 13.56 1.85
N ILE A 6 16.49 14.24 2.38
CA ILE A 6 15.32 13.57 2.96
C ILE A 6 14.54 12.81 1.88
N VAL A 7 14.33 13.40 0.70
CA VAL A 7 13.65 12.74 -0.42
C VAL A 7 14.45 11.52 -0.92
N GLN A 8 15.77 11.65 -1.01
CA GLN A 8 16.65 10.56 -1.41
C GLN A 8 16.63 9.41 -0.39
N ILE A 9 16.74 9.73 0.91
CA ILE A 9 16.62 8.75 2.01
C ILE A 9 15.26 8.06 1.96
N THR A 10 14.17 8.79 1.70
CA THR A 10 12.82 8.22 1.66
C THR A 10 12.64 7.27 0.46
N ASN A 11 13.19 7.62 -0.70
CA ASN A 11 13.18 6.75 -1.88
C ASN A 11 14.04 5.50 -1.67
N GLU A 12 15.22 5.64 -1.07
CA GLU A 12 16.06 4.50 -0.71
C GLU A 12 15.36 3.58 0.30
N LEU A 13 14.68 4.15 1.31
CA LEU A 13 13.87 3.40 2.27
C LEU A 13 12.71 2.67 1.61
N LYS A 14 12.03 3.32 0.67
CA LYS A 14 10.93 2.71 -0.10
C LYS A 14 11.42 1.52 -0.91
N VAL A 15 12.53 1.68 -1.63
CA VAL A 15 13.14 0.59 -2.43
C VAL A 15 13.62 -0.55 -1.54
N ASP A 16 14.23 -0.25 -0.38
CA ASP A 16 14.69 -1.29 0.56
C ASP A 16 13.51 -2.05 1.19
N ILE A 17 12.41 -1.34 1.49
CA ILE A 17 11.15 -1.96 1.96
C ILE A 17 10.56 -2.86 0.86
N GLU A 18 10.45 -2.38 -0.38
CA GLU A 18 9.93 -3.18 -1.50
C GLU A 18 10.77 -4.44 -1.74
N LYS A 19 12.11 -4.32 -1.66
CA LYS A 19 13.03 -5.44 -1.80
C LYS A 19 12.88 -6.48 -0.69
N ARG A 20 12.82 -6.06 0.58
CA ARG A 20 12.59 -6.97 1.71
C ARG A 20 11.25 -7.69 1.62
N TRP A 21 10.23 -7.03 1.06
CA TRP A 21 8.93 -7.66 0.82
C TRP A 21 8.98 -8.70 -0.29
N PHE A 22 9.70 -8.44 -1.38
CA PHE A 22 9.94 -9.43 -2.41
C PHE A 22 10.68 -10.67 -1.86
N GLU A 23 11.69 -10.45 -1.01
CA GLU A 23 12.40 -11.53 -0.32
C GLU A 23 11.48 -12.34 0.61
N LEU A 24 10.57 -11.67 1.34
CA LEU A 24 9.56 -12.31 2.18
C LEU A 24 8.54 -13.12 1.37
N ASP A 25 8.05 -12.60 0.25
CA ASP A 25 7.12 -13.30 -0.64
C ASP A 25 7.78 -14.53 -1.27
N TYR A 26 9.02 -14.40 -1.72
CA TYR A 26 9.79 -15.53 -2.23
C TYR A 26 10.04 -16.60 -1.15
N LEU A 27 10.44 -16.17 0.06
CA LEU A 27 10.62 -17.07 1.19
C LEU A 27 9.31 -17.78 1.56
N TYR A 28 8.19 -17.06 1.48
CA TYR A 28 6.87 -17.62 1.70
C TYR A 28 6.51 -18.68 0.66
N ASP A 29 6.61 -18.38 -0.63
CA ASP A 29 6.30 -19.35 -1.69
C ASP A 29 7.16 -20.61 -1.55
N TYR A 30 8.43 -20.41 -1.22
CA TYR A 30 9.35 -21.50 -0.92
C TYR A 30 8.92 -22.33 0.29
N LEU A 31 8.59 -21.68 1.42
CA LEU A 31 8.16 -22.36 2.64
C LEU A 31 6.80 -23.06 2.47
N SER A 32 5.87 -22.44 1.74
CA SER A 32 4.55 -22.99 1.42
C SER A 32 4.68 -24.28 0.61
N LEU A 33 5.52 -24.27 -0.44
CA LEU A 33 5.85 -25.47 -1.22
C LEU A 33 6.50 -26.55 -0.34
N LYS A 34 7.41 -26.17 0.57
CA LYS A 34 8.05 -27.12 1.50
C LYS A 34 7.05 -27.74 2.46
N VAL A 35 6.13 -26.96 3.04
CA VAL A 35 5.09 -27.45 3.96
C VAL A 35 4.15 -28.45 3.25
N ASP A 36 3.74 -28.17 2.01
CA ASP A 36 2.89 -29.08 1.24
C ASP A 36 3.61 -30.42 0.95
N ILE A 37 4.86 -30.37 0.49
CA ILE A 37 5.67 -31.58 0.24
C ILE A 37 5.90 -32.37 1.54
N LEU A 38 6.22 -31.69 2.64
CA LEU A 38 6.51 -32.31 3.92
C LEU A 38 5.25 -32.93 4.54
N GLY A 39 4.10 -32.26 4.43
CA GLY A 39 2.80 -32.80 4.84
C GLY A 39 2.44 -34.08 4.07
N LYS A 40 2.65 -34.10 2.74
CA LYS A 40 2.44 -35.29 1.90
C LYS A 40 3.37 -36.44 2.30
N LEU A 41 4.65 -36.16 2.55
CA LEU A 41 5.63 -37.15 3.01
C LEU A 41 5.30 -37.69 4.40
N CYS A 42 4.93 -36.83 5.36
CA CYS A 42 4.51 -37.25 6.70
C CYS A 42 3.26 -38.13 6.65
N THR A 43 2.28 -37.79 5.81
CA THR A 43 1.07 -38.60 5.60
C THR A 43 1.43 -39.97 5.04
N PHE A 44 2.29 -40.01 4.04
CA PHE A 44 2.78 -41.25 3.43
C PHE A 44 3.54 -42.14 4.41
N ILE A 45 4.47 -41.57 5.18
CA ILE A 45 5.25 -42.29 6.21
C ILE A 45 4.34 -42.83 7.30
N THR A 46 3.37 -42.04 7.77
CA THR A 46 2.42 -42.47 8.81
C THR A 46 1.59 -43.67 8.36
N ILE A 47 1.19 -43.70 7.10
CA ILE A 47 0.47 -44.84 6.50
C ILE A 47 1.37 -46.07 6.38
N ILE A 48 2.62 -45.91 5.94
CA ILE A 48 3.58 -47.01 5.84
C ILE A 48 3.86 -47.63 7.21
N ILE A 49 4.06 -46.79 8.23
CA ILE A 49 4.28 -47.23 9.62
C ILE A 49 3.04 -47.96 10.15
N TYR A 50 1.85 -47.42 9.90
CA TYR A 50 0.59 -48.05 10.32
C TYR A 50 0.36 -49.40 9.63
N TYR A 51 0.65 -49.51 8.32
CA TYR A 51 0.58 -50.74 7.55
C TYR A 51 1.57 -51.80 8.06
N THR A 52 2.82 -51.41 8.31
CA THR A 52 3.86 -52.33 8.79
C THR A 52 3.63 -52.80 10.23
N LEU A 53 3.04 -51.99 11.10
CA LEU A 53 2.77 -52.35 12.50
C LEU A 53 1.49 -53.18 12.70
N ASN A 54 0.40 -52.86 12.01
CA ASN A 54 -0.90 -53.47 12.28
C ASN A 54 -1.34 -54.53 11.25
N GLY A 55 -0.71 -54.59 10.07
CA GLY A 55 -1.03 -55.57 9.01
C GLY A 55 -2.46 -55.51 8.47
N MET A 56 -3.27 -54.52 8.90
CA MET A 56 -4.68 -54.38 8.55
C MET A 56 -4.87 -53.32 7.47
N ASN A 57 -5.32 -53.75 6.30
CA ASN A 57 -5.46 -52.89 5.11
C ASN A 57 -6.73 -52.01 5.14
N THR A 58 -7.71 -52.38 5.94
CA THR A 58 -9.07 -51.79 5.93
C THR A 58 -9.12 -50.36 6.44
N PHE A 59 -8.17 -49.93 7.27
CA PHE A 59 -8.18 -48.60 7.88
C PHE A 59 -7.26 -47.58 7.20
N ILE A 60 -6.50 -48.00 6.19
CA ILE A 60 -5.52 -47.14 5.51
C ILE A 60 -6.18 -46.06 4.68
N ILE A 61 -7.24 -46.40 3.94
CA ILE A 61 -7.96 -45.46 3.08
C ILE A 61 -8.62 -44.35 3.91
N PRO A 62 -9.39 -44.65 4.99
CA PRO A 62 -9.91 -43.61 5.89
C PRO A 62 -8.82 -42.77 6.54
N LEU A 63 -7.72 -43.38 7.00
CA LEU A 63 -6.62 -42.67 7.65
C LEU A 63 -5.90 -41.71 6.69
N TYR A 64 -5.64 -42.15 5.46
CA TYR A 64 -5.09 -41.29 4.39
C TYR A 64 -6.01 -40.11 4.12
N HIS A 65 -7.31 -40.37 3.97
CA HIS A 65 -8.27 -39.31 3.71
C HIS A 65 -8.27 -38.27 4.84
N TYR A 66 -8.32 -38.68 6.10
CA TYR A 66 -8.31 -37.74 7.24
C TYR A 66 -7.03 -36.91 7.31
N LEU A 67 -5.85 -37.54 7.17
CA LEU A 67 -4.57 -36.85 7.23
C LEU A 67 -4.36 -35.90 6.04
N SER A 68 -4.78 -36.31 4.85
CA SER A 68 -4.75 -35.48 3.65
C SER A 68 -5.65 -34.25 3.79
N THR A 69 -6.89 -34.45 4.28
CA THR A 69 -7.82 -33.34 4.55
C THR A 69 -7.28 -32.38 5.60
N LEU A 70 -6.72 -32.89 6.70
CA LEU A 70 -6.12 -32.05 7.75
C LEU A 70 -4.96 -31.20 7.22
N THR A 71 -4.09 -31.79 6.40
CA THR A 71 -2.96 -31.08 5.77
C THR A 71 -3.48 -29.97 4.84
N GLY A 72 -4.53 -30.26 4.05
CA GLY A 72 -5.19 -29.27 3.19
C GLY A 72 -5.79 -28.11 3.99
N SER A 73 -6.52 -28.39 5.07
CA SER A 73 -7.12 -27.35 5.92
C SER A 73 -6.08 -26.44 6.58
N ILE A 74 -4.93 -27.00 7.01
CA ILE A 74 -3.83 -26.18 7.57
C ILE A 74 -3.25 -25.26 6.51
N HIS A 75 -3.09 -25.76 5.27
CA HIS A 75 -2.59 -24.97 4.15
C HIS A 75 -3.53 -23.81 3.79
N GLU A 76 -4.83 -24.06 3.71
CA GLU A 76 -5.83 -23.02 3.46
C GLU A 76 -5.84 -21.93 4.55
N LEU A 77 -5.71 -22.33 5.82
CA LEU A 77 -5.67 -21.41 6.95
C LEU A 77 -4.43 -20.51 6.90
N LEU A 78 -3.27 -21.07 6.51
CA LEU A 78 -2.03 -20.33 6.28
C LEU A 78 -2.18 -19.28 5.18
N ILE A 79 -2.77 -19.66 4.03
CA ILE A 79 -3.02 -18.73 2.92
C ILE A 79 -3.95 -17.60 3.37
N ALA A 80 -5.05 -17.92 4.06
CA ALA A 80 -6.00 -16.94 4.55
C ALA A 80 -5.35 -15.94 5.53
N TYR A 81 -4.54 -16.44 6.46
CA TYR A 81 -3.83 -15.61 7.44
C TYR A 81 -2.90 -14.59 6.77
N ILE A 82 -2.18 -15.01 5.72
CA ILE A 82 -1.28 -14.14 4.98
C ILE A 82 -2.05 -13.12 4.12
N GLY A 83 -3.17 -13.55 3.54
CA GLY A 83 -4.10 -12.64 2.88
C GLY A 83 -4.55 -11.52 3.80
N TRP A 84 -4.90 -11.84 5.06
CA TRP A 84 -5.24 -10.83 6.06
C TRP A 84 -4.08 -9.92 6.44
N LEU A 85 -2.86 -10.44 6.56
CA LEU A 85 -1.68 -9.61 6.83
C LEU A 85 -1.43 -8.59 5.71
N ARG A 86 -1.52 -9.01 4.44
CA ARG A 86 -1.39 -8.12 3.28
C ARG A 86 -2.50 -7.07 3.27
N MET A 87 -3.75 -7.49 3.43
CA MET A 87 -4.90 -6.59 3.41
C MET A 87 -4.85 -5.55 4.53
N LYS A 88 -4.41 -5.94 5.74
CA LYS A 88 -4.22 -5.01 6.85
C LYS A 88 -3.18 -3.94 6.51
N LYS A 89 -2.05 -4.32 5.91
CA LYS A 89 -1.00 -3.38 5.51
C LYS A 89 -1.51 -2.37 4.48
N ASP A 90 -2.21 -2.84 3.45
CA ASP A 90 -2.76 -1.97 2.41
C ASP A 90 -3.79 -0.99 3.00
N TYR A 91 -4.62 -1.47 3.93
CA TYR A 91 -5.56 -0.63 4.67
C TYR A 91 -4.84 0.42 5.52
N ASP A 92 -3.81 0.04 6.28
CA ASP A 92 -3.03 0.95 7.12
C ASP A 92 -2.30 2.02 6.30
N LEU A 93 -1.96 1.74 5.04
CA LEU A 93 -1.36 2.71 4.11
C LEU A 93 -2.40 3.67 3.51
N VAL A 94 -3.58 3.17 3.16
CA VAL A 94 -4.64 3.97 2.52
C VAL A 94 -5.39 4.85 3.53
N LYS A 95 -5.58 4.35 4.76
CA LYS A 95 -6.31 5.05 5.83
C LYS A 95 -5.85 6.50 6.05
N PRO A 96 -4.56 6.82 6.27
CA PRO A 96 -4.12 8.20 6.49
C PRO A 96 -4.33 9.09 5.26
N ILE A 97 -4.26 8.53 4.04
CA ILE A 97 -4.53 9.28 2.81
C ILE A 97 -6.01 9.70 2.80
N LEU A 98 -6.92 8.79 3.12
CA LEU A 98 -8.35 9.09 3.16
C LEU A 98 -8.69 10.10 4.26
N GLU A 99 -8.09 9.96 5.45
CA GLU A 99 -8.30 10.88 6.57
C GLU A 99 -7.73 12.30 6.31
N GLU A 100 -6.60 12.42 5.58
CA GLU A 100 -6.03 13.73 5.20
C GLU A 100 -6.93 14.50 4.21
N TYR A 101 -7.71 13.81 3.37
CA TYR A 101 -8.63 14.46 2.43
C TYR A 101 -9.81 15.12 3.13
N ASP A 102 -10.35 14.53 4.20
CA ASP A 102 -11.48 15.11 4.94
C ASP A 102 -11.11 16.41 5.66
N GLU A 103 -9.91 16.52 6.24
CA GLU A 103 -9.47 17.76 6.91
C GLU A 103 -9.30 18.96 5.95
N ARG A 104 -8.94 18.70 4.68
CA ARG A 104 -8.72 19.77 3.68
C ARG A 104 -10.00 20.34 3.10
N ILE A 105 -11.11 19.58 3.16
CA ILE A 105 -12.41 19.96 2.58
C ILE A 105 -13.32 20.50 3.68
N ASN A 106 -12.80 21.37 4.56
CA ASN A 106 -13.66 22.30 5.29
C ASN A 106 -14.02 23.44 4.33
N VAL A 107 -15.02 23.18 3.47
CA VAL A 107 -15.58 24.18 2.56
C VAL A 107 -16.40 25.15 3.39
N GLU A 108 -15.74 26.12 4.02
CA GLU A 108 -16.43 27.31 4.48
C GLU A 108 -17.08 27.96 3.26
N GLN A 109 -18.41 28.16 3.31
CA GLN A 109 -19.09 28.99 2.32
C GLN A 109 -18.63 30.44 2.53
N ILE A 110 -17.61 30.84 1.78
CA ILE A 110 -17.13 32.21 1.78
C ILE A 110 -18.15 33.04 0.98
N ASP A 111 -18.87 33.93 1.66
CA ASP A 111 -19.66 34.97 1.00
C ASP A 111 -18.69 35.95 0.32
N LEU A 112 -18.58 35.84 -1.00
CA LEU A 112 -17.74 36.73 -1.81
C LEU A 112 -18.34 38.14 -1.73
N LYS A 113 -17.77 38.96 -0.83
CA LYS A 113 -18.03 40.40 -0.75
C LYS A 113 -17.84 41.05 -2.13
N TYR A 114 -18.36 42.28 -2.29
CA TYR A 114 -18.26 43.07 -3.53
C TYR A 114 -16.85 43.26 -4.10
N GLU A 115 -15.82 42.92 -3.31
CA GLU A 115 -14.41 43.03 -3.66
C GLU A 115 -13.66 41.78 -3.17
N PHE A 116 -12.84 41.22 -4.04
CA PHE A 116 -11.93 40.12 -3.77
C PHE A 116 -10.51 40.67 -3.73
N GLN A 117 -9.77 40.43 -2.65
CA GLN A 117 -8.41 40.91 -2.49
C GLN A 117 -7.46 39.74 -2.30
N ILE A 118 -6.43 39.68 -3.13
CA ILE A 118 -5.28 38.79 -2.98
C ILE A 118 -4.17 39.61 -2.32
N GLN A 119 -3.69 39.16 -1.18
CA GLN A 119 -2.54 39.74 -0.48
C GLN A 119 -1.43 38.69 -0.42
N ASP A 120 -0.20 39.08 -0.76
CA ASP A 120 1.03 38.28 -0.59
C ASP A 120 0.92 36.84 -1.12
N LEU A 121 0.49 36.70 -2.38
CA LEU A 121 0.36 35.39 -3.03
C LEU A 121 1.74 34.85 -3.38
N SER A 122 2.08 33.71 -2.79
CA SER A 122 3.26 32.92 -3.14
C SER A 122 2.83 31.47 -3.40
N PHE A 123 2.91 31.03 -4.65
CA PHE A 123 2.61 29.65 -5.03
C PHE A 123 3.79 28.98 -5.72
N GLN A 124 4.06 27.74 -5.33
CA GLN A 124 5.15 26.94 -5.88
C GLN A 124 4.72 25.47 -5.98
N TYR A 125 4.91 24.86 -7.16
CA TYR A 125 4.73 23.42 -7.31
C TYR A 125 5.80 22.65 -6.52
N LYS A 126 5.40 21.58 -5.84
CA LYS A 126 6.34 20.65 -5.20
C LYS A 126 6.90 19.69 -6.26
N GLY A 127 8.21 19.74 -6.49
CA GLY A 127 8.93 18.81 -7.37
C GLY A 127 9.69 19.53 -8.48
N THR A 128 11.00 19.35 -8.50
CA THR A 128 12.00 20.08 -9.30
C THR A 128 11.91 19.83 -10.81
N ARG A 129 11.66 20.90 -11.57
CA ARG A 129 12.41 21.32 -12.78
C ARG A 129 11.87 22.70 -13.18
N GLU A 130 12.71 23.72 -12.98
CA GLU A 130 12.40 25.16 -13.01
C GLU A 130 11.35 25.58 -11.98
N THR A 131 11.78 26.40 -11.01
CA THR A 131 10.97 26.96 -9.95
C THR A 131 9.94 27.92 -10.54
N PHE A 132 8.82 27.37 -11.03
CA PHE A 132 7.61 28.16 -11.17
C PHE A 132 7.23 28.65 -9.77
N HIS A 133 7.43 29.95 -9.57
CA HIS A 133 7.08 30.66 -8.36
C HIS A 133 6.23 31.85 -8.79
N LEU A 134 4.92 31.71 -8.60
CA LEU A 134 4.01 32.83 -8.76
C LEU A 134 4.13 33.67 -7.50
N GLN A 135 4.74 34.84 -7.64
CA GLN A 135 4.89 35.81 -6.56
C GLN A 135 4.18 37.10 -6.97
N LEU A 136 3.20 37.50 -6.17
CA LEU A 136 2.59 38.82 -6.23
C LEU A 136 3.13 39.65 -5.06
N ASP A 137 4.12 40.50 -5.34
CA ASP A 137 4.62 41.47 -4.36
C ASP A 137 3.64 42.64 -4.24
N GLY A 138 2.72 42.55 -3.27
CA GLY A 138 1.70 43.55 -2.98
C GLY A 138 0.28 42.98 -2.96
N SER A 139 -0.70 43.86 -3.16
CA SER A 139 -2.11 43.47 -3.14
C SER A 139 -2.78 43.71 -4.49
N LEU A 140 -3.47 42.68 -4.98
CA LEU A 140 -4.32 42.77 -6.16
C LEU A 140 -5.78 42.68 -5.72
N SER A 141 -6.59 43.67 -6.05
CA SER A 141 -8.02 43.71 -5.71
C SER A 141 -8.87 43.70 -6.98
N PHE A 142 -9.98 42.99 -6.92
CA PHE A 142 -10.93 42.81 -8.02
C PHE A 142 -12.32 43.12 -7.52
N LYS A 143 -13.08 43.93 -8.25
CA LYS A 143 -14.48 44.22 -7.91
C LYS A 143 -15.43 43.28 -8.65
N LYS A 144 -16.56 43.00 -8.04
CA LYS A 144 -17.62 42.21 -8.67
C LYS A 144 -18.11 42.90 -9.95
N GLY A 145 -17.94 42.23 -11.10
CA GLY A 145 -18.29 42.74 -12.42
C GLY A 145 -17.14 43.39 -13.21
N GLU A 146 -15.94 43.41 -12.64
CA GLU A 146 -14.74 43.88 -13.33
C GLU A 146 -14.22 42.84 -14.34
N VAL A 147 -13.75 43.32 -15.50
CA VAL A 147 -13.14 42.46 -16.53
C VAL A 147 -11.64 42.63 -16.45
N ILE A 148 -10.94 41.51 -16.26
CA ILE A 148 -9.50 41.50 -15.97
C ILE A 148 -8.82 40.65 -17.00
N LEU A 149 -7.78 41.22 -17.61
CA LEU A 149 -6.94 40.54 -18.56
C LEU A 149 -5.59 40.22 -17.91
N ILE A 150 -5.35 38.93 -17.65
CA ILE A 150 -4.06 38.43 -17.17
C ILE A 150 -3.29 37.93 -18.39
N THR A 151 -2.13 38.55 -18.67
CA THR A 151 -1.25 38.18 -19.79
C THR A 151 0.07 37.65 -19.28
N GLY A 152 0.58 36.59 -19.91
CA GLY A 152 1.85 35.98 -19.56
C GLY A 152 2.39 35.14 -20.71
N LYS A 153 3.59 34.58 -20.51
CA LYS A 153 4.17 33.62 -21.47
C LYS A 153 3.53 32.26 -21.24
N SER A 154 3.54 31.39 -22.26
CA SER A 154 3.09 30.01 -22.08
C SER A 154 3.90 29.33 -20.98
N GLY A 155 3.21 28.74 -19.99
CA GLY A 155 3.83 28.11 -18.82
C GLY A 155 4.31 29.08 -17.74
N SER A 156 4.00 30.38 -17.81
CA SER A 156 4.44 31.37 -16.83
C SER A 156 3.52 31.53 -15.62
N GLY A 157 2.49 30.67 -15.51
CA GLY A 157 1.44 30.57 -14.48
C GLY A 157 1.01 31.82 -13.72
#